data_AF-A0A8J6XQK1-F1
#
_entry.id   AF-A0A8J6XQK1-F1
#
_cell.length_a   1.000
_cell.length_b   1.000
_cell.length_c   1.000
_cell.angle_alpha   90.00
_cell.angle_beta   90.00
_cell.angle_gamma   90.00
#
_symmetry.space_group_name_H-M   'P 1'
#
loop_
_entity.id
_entity.type
_entity.pdbx_description
1 polymer ?
#
loop_
_entity_poly.entity_id
_entity_poly.type
_entity_poly.pdbx_seq_one_letter_code
_entity_poly.pdbx_strand_id
1 'polypeptide(L)'
;MLINASKYQSCFGGLWTDMANAHEEVKARLKAGMISKQESDLLDFWIDNGYVIIPSAVPHDVIGKIIEDIERAWTTLDSRVKVADGSYGTSELYPSKRHEPGYRMLDFFALSPACLEAMFAHKIQRFLEIIFAQDILAFQSLSFERGT
;
A
#
# COMPACT_ATOMS: atom_id res chain seq x y z
N MET A 1 18.64 -35.22 -16.97
CA MET A 1 18.64 -34.19 -15.92
C MET A 1 17.19 -33.74 -15.79
N LEU A 2 16.55 -34.04 -14.67
CA LEU A 2 15.10 -33.87 -14.47
C LEU A 2 14.74 -32.37 -14.46
N ILE A 3 13.69 -32.04 -15.20
CA ILE A 3 13.08 -30.70 -15.29
C ILE A 3 12.58 -30.36 -13.88
N ASN A 4 13.16 -29.31 -13.27
CA ASN A 4 12.82 -28.89 -11.92
C ASN A 4 11.41 -28.30 -11.95
N ALA A 5 10.45 -28.95 -11.28
CA ALA A 5 9.10 -28.44 -11.10
C ALA A 5 9.18 -27.01 -10.52
N SER A 6 8.38 -26.10 -11.06
CA SER A 6 8.46 -24.66 -10.82
C SER A 6 8.65 -24.31 -9.34
N LYS A 7 9.79 -23.67 -9.00
CA LYS A 7 10.09 -23.20 -7.63
C LYS A 7 9.04 -22.20 -7.11
N TYR A 8 8.26 -21.60 -8.02
CA TYR A 8 7.28 -20.56 -7.74
C TYR A 8 5.90 -20.94 -8.28
N GLN A 9 4.83 -20.50 -7.61
CA GLN A 9 3.45 -20.68 -8.07
C GLN A 9 3.09 -19.68 -9.19
N SER A 10 3.68 -18.48 -9.17
CA SER A 10 3.48 -17.42 -10.17
C SER A 10 4.62 -17.36 -11.19
N CYS A 11 4.32 -17.00 -12.44
CA CYS A 11 5.32 -16.74 -13.49
C CYS A 11 6.07 -15.42 -13.31
N PHE A 12 5.57 -14.52 -12.45
CA PHE A 12 6.23 -13.26 -12.12
C PHE A 12 7.22 -13.41 -10.95
N GLY A 13 6.88 -14.27 -9.97
CA GLY A 13 7.75 -14.79 -8.90
C GLY A 13 8.69 -13.81 -8.21
N GLY A 14 9.66 -14.38 -7.48
CA GLY A 14 10.77 -13.62 -6.90
C GLY A 14 10.65 -13.29 -5.42
N LEU A 15 9.45 -13.31 -4.83
CA LEU A 15 9.27 -13.25 -3.39
C LEU A 15 9.18 -14.66 -2.78
N TRP A 16 9.47 -14.78 -1.49
CA TRP A 16 9.32 -16.05 -0.78
C TRP A 16 7.85 -16.48 -0.68
N THR A 17 6.93 -15.52 -0.66
CA THR A 17 5.47 -15.77 -0.67
C THR A 17 4.98 -16.40 -1.98
N ASP A 18 5.74 -16.28 -3.06
CA ASP A 18 5.41 -16.90 -4.35
C ASP A 18 5.93 -18.33 -4.46
N MET A 19 6.73 -18.81 -3.50
CA MET A 19 7.34 -20.13 -3.57
C MET A 19 6.31 -21.24 -3.39
N ALA A 20 6.52 -22.38 -4.05
CA ALA A 20 5.61 -23.53 -3.95
C ALA A 20 5.40 -24.02 -2.50
N ASN A 21 6.36 -23.76 -1.62
CA ASN A 21 6.34 -24.12 -0.19
C ASN A 21 6.06 -22.92 0.74
N ALA A 22 5.50 -21.81 0.25
CA ALA A 22 5.30 -20.59 1.04
C ALA A 22 4.52 -20.83 2.36
N HIS A 23 3.47 -21.67 2.34
CA HIS A 23 2.74 -22.02 3.58
C HIS A 23 3.58 -22.81 4.59
N GLU A 24 4.55 -23.61 4.13
CA GLU A 24 5.48 -24.31 5.03
C GLU A 24 6.42 -23.31 5.70
N GLU A 25 6.88 -22.31 4.95
CA GLU A 25 7.68 -21.19 5.46
C GLU A 25 6.89 -20.36 6.50
N VAL A 26 5.60 -20.08 6.26
CA VAL A 26 4.73 -19.43 7.26
C VAL A 26 4.67 -20.24 8.56
N LYS A 27 4.43 -21.55 8.47
CA LYS A 27 4.40 -22.44 9.64
C LYS A 27 5.74 -22.46 10.38
N ALA A 28 6.85 -22.47 9.66
CA ALA A 28 8.19 -22.43 10.24
C ALA A 28 8.44 -21.12 11.00
N ARG A 29 8.09 -19.97 10.42
CA ARG A 29 8.22 -18.64 11.06
C ARG A 29 7.35 -18.50 12.29
N LEU A 30 6.11 -18.98 12.24
CA LEU A 30 5.21 -19.01 13.39
C LEU A 30 5.78 -19.86 14.53
N LYS A 31 6.26 -21.08 14.21
CA LYS A 31 6.88 -21.98 15.20
C LYS A 31 8.15 -21.39 15.81
N ALA A 32 8.91 -20.63 15.03
CA ALA A 32 10.10 -19.91 15.49
C ALA A 32 9.80 -18.63 16.27
N GLY A 33 8.52 -18.22 16.38
CA GLY A 33 8.12 -16.98 17.05
C GLY A 33 8.50 -15.70 16.30
N MET A 34 8.86 -15.80 15.02
CA MET A 34 9.22 -14.63 14.18
C MET A 34 8.00 -13.83 13.75
N ILE A 35 6.84 -14.49 13.70
CA ILE A 35 5.53 -13.91 13.41
C ILE A 35 4.51 -14.43 14.43
N SER A 36 3.50 -13.62 14.69
CA SER A 36 2.33 -13.95 15.49
C SER A 36 1.35 -14.84 14.71
N LYS A 37 0.38 -15.44 15.43
CA LYS A 37 -0.70 -16.20 14.79
C LYS A 37 -1.53 -15.32 13.85
N GLN A 38 -1.81 -14.08 14.24
CA GLN A 38 -2.55 -13.13 13.40
C GLN A 38 -1.80 -12.81 12.10
N GLU A 39 -0.49 -12.58 12.18
CA GLU A 39 0.34 -12.35 10.98
C GLU A 39 0.41 -13.59 10.09
N SER A 40 0.48 -14.79 10.68
CA SER A 40 0.39 -16.05 9.93
C SER A 40 -0.91 -16.16 9.13
N ASP A 41 -2.06 -15.84 9.75
CA ASP A 41 -3.36 -15.91 9.09
C ASP A 41 -3.47 -14.90 7.93
N LEU A 42 -2.89 -13.70 8.10
CA LEU A 42 -2.80 -12.70 7.03
C LEU A 42 -1.88 -13.17 5.89
N LEU A 43 -0.75 -13.81 6.19
CA LEU A 43 0.18 -14.32 5.18
C LEU A 43 -0.41 -15.46 4.37
N ASP A 44 -1.08 -16.41 5.03
CA ASP A 44 -1.75 -17.51 4.33
C ASP A 44 -2.80 -16.94 3.36
N PHE A 45 -3.61 -15.97 3.81
CA PHE A 45 -4.58 -15.28 2.95
C PHE A 45 -3.91 -14.51 1.81
N TRP A 46 -2.81 -13.81 2.06
CA TRP A 46 -2.02 -13.10 1.04
C TRP A 46 -1.50 -14.06 -0.04
N ILE A 47 -0.92 -15.20 0.36
CA ILE A 47 -0.37 -16.20 -0.56
C ILE A 47 -1.47 -16.71 -1.50
N ASP A 48 -2.66 -16.95 -0.98
CA ASP A 48 -3.78 -17.49 -1.75
C ASP A 48 -4.48 -16.44 -2.64
N ASN A 49 -4.52 -15.17 -2.21
CA ASN A 49 -5.41 -14.16 -2.80
C ASN A 49 -4.68 -12.93 -3.39
N GLY A 50 -3.41 -12.72 -3.05
CA GLY A 50 -2.61 -11.56 -3.48
C GLY A 50 -3.00 -10.22 -2.82
N TYR A 51 -3.84 -10.22 -1.79
CA TYR A 51 -4.20 -9.03 -1.00
C TYR A 51 -4.53 -9.42 0.44
N VAL A 52 -4.55 -8.44 1.35
CA VAL A 52 -5.04 -8.61 2.73
C VAL A 52 -5.81 -7.38 3.20
N ILE A 53 -6.63 -7.56 4.24
CA ILE A 53 -7.25 -6.46 4.98
C ILE A 53 -6.60 -6.43 6.36
N ILE A 54 -6.02 -5.28 6.73
CA ILE A 54 -5.44 -5.05 8.05
C ILE A 54 -6.39 -4.13 8.83
N PRO A 55 -7.19 -4.66 9.78
CA PRO A 55 -8.17 -3.85 10.49
C PRO A 55 -7.50 -2.76 11.33
N SER A 56 -8.03 -1.54 11.22
CA SER A 56 -7.50 -0.37 11.93
C SER A 56 -5.99 -0.23 11.74
N ALA A 57 -5.53 -0.35 10.49
CA ALA A 57 -4.11 -0.19 10.13
C ALA A 57 -3.61 1.21 10.50
N VAL A 58 -4.47 2.21 10.32
CA VAL A 58 -4.23 3.63 10.61
C VAL A 58 -5.20 4.09 11.70
N PRO A 59 -4.74 4.89 12.69
CA PRO A 59 -5.63 5.49 13.69
C PRO A 59 -6.70 6.40 13.08
N HIS A 60 -7.89 6.43 13.68
CA HIS A 60 -9.02 7.23 13.18
C HIS A 60 -8.75 8.73 13.16
N ASP A 61 -7.99 9.26 14.12
CA ASP A 61 -7.64 10.68 14.17
C ASP A 61 -6.69 11.08 13.04
N VAL A 62 -5.76 10.20 12.66
CA VAL A 62 -4.87 10.38 11.50
C VAL A 62 -5.69 10.42 10.21
N ILE A 63 -6.67 9.52 10.07
CA ILE A 63 -7.60 9.53 8.93
C ILE A 63 -8.37 10.86 8.86
N GLY A 64 -8.86 11.35 9.99
CA GLY A 64 -9.54 12.64 10.08
C GLY A 64 -8.65 13.79 9.59
N LYS A 65 -7.40 13.86 10.07
CA LYS A 65 -6.42 14.88 9.64
C LYS A 65 -6.13 14.81 8.14
N ILE A 66 -6.00 13.61 7.57
CA ILE A 66 -5.79 13.44 6.12
C ILE A 66 -6.96 14.02 5.32
N ILE A 67 -8.19 13.72 5.73
CA ILE A 67 -9.40 14.24 5.08
C ILE A 67 -9.41 15.77 5.17
N GLU A 68 -9.16 16.33 6.34
CA GLU A 68 -9.07 17.78 6.54
C GLU A 68 -7.98 18.44 5.68
N ASP A 69 -6.81 17.81 5.57
CA ASP A 69 -5.70 18.30 4.75
C ASP A 69 -6.07 18.31 3.26
N ILE A 70 -6.73 17.26 2.77
CA ILE A 70 -7.24 17.15 1.39
C ILE A 70 -8.31 18.21 1.13
N GLU A 71 -9.28 18.38 2.04
CA GLU A 71 -10.32 19.41 1.92
C GLU A 71 -9.71 20.81 1.90
N ARG A 72 -8.72 21.08 2.76
CA ARG A 72 -8.01 22.36 2.79
C ARG A 72 -7.30 22.62 1.47
N ALA A 73 -6.61 21.63 0.90
CA ALA A 73 -5.96 21.77 -0.39
C ALA A 73 -6.96 22.14 -1.50
N TRP A 74 -8.11 21.47 -1.55
CA TRP A 74 -9.16 21.75 -2.53
C TRP A 74 -9.84 23.11 -2.35
N THR A 75 -10.10 23.51 -1.11
CA THR A 75 -10.79 24.78 -0.83
C THR A 75 -9.88 26.00 -1.02
N THR A 76 -8.58 25.85 -0.75
CA THR A 76 -7.60 26.94 -0.91
C THR A 76 -6.92 26.96 -2.28
N LEU A 77 -7.16 25.94 -3.13
CA LEU A 77 -6.49 25.74 -4.41
C LEU A 77 -4.96 25.77 -4.25
N ASP A 78 -4.45 24.97 -3.32
CA ASP A 78 -3.02 24.94 -2.99
C ASP A 78 -2.17 24.60 -4.23
N SER A 79 -1.44 25.58 -4.75
CA SER A 79 -0.67 25.48 -6.00
C SER A 79 0.52 24.51 -5.90
N ARG A 80 0.90 24.11 -4.68
CA ARG A 80 1.92 23.07 -4.44
C ARG A 80 1.40 21.68 -4.79
N VAL A 81 0.09 21.46 -4.74
CA VAL A 81 -0.52 20.18 -5.09
C VAL A 81 -0.54 20.01 -6.60
N LYS A 82 -0.05 18.86 -7.06
CA LYS A 82 -0.11 18.46 -8.46
C LYS A 82 -1.09 17.32 -8.63
N VAL A 83 -1.78 17.33 -9.76
CA VAL A 83 -2.76 16.32 -10.12
C VAL A 83 -2.48 15.75 -11.50
N ALA A 84 -2.85 14.49 -11.69
CA ALA A 84 -2.90 13.83 -12.99
C ALA A 84 -4.35 13.46 -13.31
N ASP A 85 -4.75 13.57 -14.58
CA ASP A 85 -6.09 13.24 -15.08
C ASP A 85 -6.08 12.11 -16.11
N GLY A 86 -5.00 11.30 -16.12
CA GLY A 86 -4.78 10.25 -17.11
C GLY A 86 -4.14 10.74 -18.41
N SER A 87 -4.01 12.05 -18.62
CA SER A 87 -3.19 12.61 -19.69
C SER A 87 -1.69 12.64 -19.34
N TYR A 88 -0.83 12.91 -20.34
CA TYR A 88 0.60 13.10 -20.10
C TYR A 88 0.86 14.42 -19.38
N GLY A 89 1.41 14.33 -18.16
CA GLY A 89 1.88 15.46 -17.38
C GLY A 89 1.11 15.66 -16.08
N THR A 90 1.29 16.83 -15.49
CA THR A 90 0.64 17.23 -14.23
C THR A 90 0.03 18.62 -14.39
N SER A 91 -1.07 18.87 -13.70
CA SER A 91 -1.70 20.18 -13.64
C SER A 91 -1.92 20.64 -12.19
N GLU A 92 -2.44 21.85 -12.03
CA GLU A 92 -2.91 22.36 -10.74
C GLU A 92 -4.32 21.85 -10.43
N LEU A 93 -4.76 22.04 -9.19
CA LEU A 93 -6.10 21.66 -8.76
C LEU A 93 -7.17 22.40 -9.56
N TYR A 94 -8.08 21.63 -10.17
CA TYR A 94 -9.23 22.15 -10.89
C TYR A 94 -10.51 21.63 -10.24
N PRO A 95 -11.22 22.42 -9.39
CA PRO A 95 -12.31 21.93 -8.55
C PRO A 95 -13.42 21.19 -9.31
N SER A 96 -13.74 21.63 -10.53
CA SER A 96 -14.77 20.96 -11.33
C SER A 96 -14.39 19.52 -11.73
N LYS A 97 -13.10 19.18 -11.69
CA LYS A 97 -12.57 17.85 -12.02
C LYS A 97 -12.35 16.95 -10.81
N ARG A 98 -12.52 17.46 -9.57
CA ARG A 98 -12.23 16.74 -8.32
C ARG A 98 -12.84 15.33 -8.27
N HIS A 99 -14.07 15.20 -8.77
CA HIS A 99 -14.85 13.96 -8.74
C HIS A 99 -14.80 13.19 -10.07
N GLU A 100 -13.99 13.61 -11.03
CA GLU A 100 -13.82 12.90 -12.30
C GLU A 100 -13.02 11.60 -12.08
N PRO A 101 -13.45 10.47 -12.67
CA PRO A 101 -12.68 9.22 -12.61
C PRO A 101 -11.26 9.40 -13.14
N GLY A 102 -10.28 8.82 -12.43
CA GLY A 102 -8.88 8.91 -12.81
C GLY A 102 -8.17 10.23 -12.45
N TYR A 103 -8.91 11.23 -11.95
CA TYR A 103 -8.32 12.46 -11.42
C TYR A 103 -7.72 12.20 -10.04
N ARG A 104 -6.41 12.41 -9.89
CA ARG A 104 -5.64 12.01 -8.70
C ARG A 104 -4.62 13.06 -8.28
N MET A 105 -4.58 13.36 -6.99
CA MET A 105 -3.50 14.10 -6.35
C MET A 105 -2.26 13.23 -6.27
N LEU A 106 -1.11 13.80 -6.63
CA LEU A 106 0.18 13.13 -6.65
C LEU A 106 0.96 13.48 -5.39
N ASP A 107 1.54 12.47 -4.75
CA ASP A 107 2.55 12.62 -3.69
C ASP A 107 2.14 13.57 -2.56
N PHE A 108 0.85 13.53 -2.19
CA PHE A 108 0.27 14.44 -1.20
C PHE A 108 0.89 14.29 0.20
N PHE A 109 1.54 13.15 0.48
CA PHE A 109 2.36 12.98 1.68
C PHE A 109 3.46 14.04 1.82
N ALA A 110 3.94 14.64 0.73
CA ALA A 110 4.93 15.71 0.80
C ALA A 110 4.37 17.00 1.44
N LEU A 111 3.04 17.13 1.51
CA LEU A 111 2.34 18.31 2.03
C LEU A 111 1.50 18.01 3.27
N SER A 112 1.18 16.74 3.54
CA SER A 112 0.42 16.28 4.71
C SER A 112 1.27 15.36 5.59
N PRO A 113 1.67 15.83 6.80
CA PRO A 113 2.31 14.97 7.80
C PRO A 113 1.44 13.78 8.21
N ALA A 114 0.11 13.95 8.20
CA ALA A 114 -0.83 12.87 8.51
C ALA A 114 -0.81 11.76 7.44
N CYS A 115 -0.66 12.13 6.15
CA CYS A 115 -0.45 11.14 5.10
C CYS A 115 0.85 10.35 5.30
N LEU A 116 1.96 11.01 5.67
CA LEU A 116 3.21 10.33 6.00
C LEU A 116 3.04 9.36 7.17
N GLU A 117 2.36 9.80 8.24
CA GLU A 117 2.06 8.95 9.39
C GLU A 117 1.24 7.72 9.01
N ALA A 118 0.22 7.88 8.15
CA ALA A 118 -0.57 6.76 7.66
C ALA A 118 0.23 5.81 6.76
N MET A 119 1.05 6.32 5.85
CA MET A 119 1.90 5.51 4.97
C MET A 119 2.89 4.64 5.75
N PHE A 120 3.40 5.16 6.86
CA PHE A 120 4.34 4.47 7.74
C PHE A 120 3.67 3.95 9.02
N ALA A 121 2.37 3.67 8.99
CA ALA A 121 1.70 3.07 10.12
C ALA A 121 2.31 1.70 10.44
N HIS A 122 2.65 1.46 11.71
CA HIS A 122 3.41 0.28 12.15
C HIS A 122 2.83 -1.04 11.63
N LYS A 123 1.50 -1.21 11.61
CA LYS A 123 0.86 -2.44 11.12
C LYS A 123 1.10 -2.68 9.62
N ILE A 124 1.15 -1.61 8.83
CA ILE A 124 1.43 -1.68 7.39
C ILE A 124 2.91 -2.00 7.19
N GLN A 125 3.80 -1.24 7.83
CA GLN A 125 5.26 -1.47 7.76
C GLN A 125 5.61 -2.90 8.14
N ARG A 126 5.14 -3.35 9.30
CA ARG A 126 5.40 -4.70 9.81
C ARG A 126 4.98 -5.78 8.83
N PHE A 127 3.80 -5.65 8.22
CA PHE A 127 3.34 -6.64 7.25
C PHE A 127 4.18 -6.64 5.97
N LEU A 128 4.53 -5.46 5.46
CA LEU A 128 5.40 -5.32 4.28
C LEU A 128 6.81 -5.86 4.55
N GLU A 129 7.41 -5.58 5.71
CA GLU A 129 8.72 -6.11 6.12
C GLU A 129 8.73 -7.64 6.15
N ILE A 130 7.63 -8.29 6.55
CA ILE A 130 7.53 -9.75 6.54
C ILE A 130 7.51 -10.29 5.11
N ILE A 131 6.73 -9.67 4.21
CA ILE A 131 6.61 -10.09 2.80
C ILE A 131 7.93 -9.87 2.06
N PHE A 132 8.50 -8.68 2.15
CA PHE A 132 9.69 -8.30 1.40
C PHE A 132 11.00 -8.75 2.05
N ALA A 133 10.99 -9.06 3.36
CA ALA A 133 12.17 -9.39 4.15
C ALA A 133 13.30 -8.32 4.03
N GLN A 134 12.91 -7.05 3.86
CA GLN A 134 13.77 -5.90 3.64
C GLN A 134 13.14 -4.63 4.19
N ASP A 135 13.94 -3.58 4.30
CA ASP A 135 13.48 -2.23 4.64
C ASP A 135 12.54 -1.69 3.55
N ILE A 136 11.50 -0.98 3.98
CA ILE A 136 10.44 -0.47 3.10
C ILE A 136 10.72 0.98 2.71
N LEU A 137 10.59 1.26 1.41
CA LEU A 137 10.71 2.59 0.84
C LEU A 137 9.38 3.02 0.20
N ALA A 138 8.96 4.23 0.50
CA ALA A 138 7.83 4.87 -0.16
C ALA A 138 8.33 5.77 -1.29
N PHE A 139 7.92 5.49 -2.53
CA PHE A 139 8.36 6.25 -3.70
C PHE A 139 7.27 7.16 -4.26
N GLN A 140 6.01 6.72 -4.20
CA GLN A 140 4.88 7.40 -4.83
C GLN A 140 3.61 7.22 -4.02
N SER A 141 2.72 8.21 -4.06
CA SER A 141 1.34 8.07 -3.59
C SER A 141 0.37 8.71 -4.57
N LEU A 142 -0.84 8.16 -4.63
CA LEU A 142 -1.95 8.69 -5.40
C LEU A 142 -3.16 8.78 -4.48
N SER A 143 -3.79 9.95 -4.43
CA SER A 143 -5.07 10.14 -3.72
C SER A 143 -6.15 10.51 -4.72
N PHE A 144 -7.23 9.74 -4.76
CA PHE A 144 -8.36 9.93 -5.66
C PHE A 144 -9.66 9.59 -4.95
N GLU A 145 -10.75 10.26 -5.32
CA GLU A 145 -12.08 9.93 -4.80
C GLU A 145 -12.78 8.85 -5.63
N ARG A 146 -12.41 8.74 -6.91
CA ARG A 146 -12.95 7.75 -7.84
C ARG A 146 -11.83 7.04 -8.57
N GLY A 147 -11.78 5.72 -8.41
CA GLY A 147 -10.94 4.85 -9.21
C GLY A 147 -11.36 4.88 -10.69
N THR A 148 -10.48 4.38 -11.54
CA THR A 148 -10.72 4.20 -12.98
C THR A 148 -11.61 3.01 -13.26
#